data_AF-A0A8J5QSD1-F1
#
_entry.id   AF-A0A8J5QSD1-F1
#
_cell.length_a   1.000
_cell.length_b   1.000
_cell.length_c   1.000
_cell.angle_alpha   90.00
_cell.angle_beta   90.00
_cell.angle_gamma   90.00
#
_symmetry.space_group_name_H-M   'P 1'
#
loop_
_entity.id
_entity.type
_entity.pdbx_description
1 polymer ?
#
loop_
_entity_poly.entity_id
_entity_poly.type
_entity_poly.pdbx_seq_one_letter_code
_entity_poly.pdbx_strand_id
1 'polypeptide(L)'
;MGTTRHLTEAKRLCVHEWSKASRHVGDLFEDLRDGHNLISLLEVLSGEHLPRERGRMRFHMLQNVQMALDFLRYKKIKLVNIRAEDIVDGNPKLTLGLIWTIILHFQVSYFYHHYYYYYLRLFMYIYDLN
;
A
#
# COMPACT_ATOMS: atom_id res chain seq x y z
N MET A 1 -24.78 9.00 -14.22
CA MET A 1 -23.96 10.23 -14.06
C MET A 1 -23.33 10.41 -12.66
N GLY A 2 -23.66 9.60 -11.64
CA GLY A 2 -23.05 9.70 -10.29
C GLY A 2 -21.69 8.98 -10.11
N THR A 3 -21.36 8.00 -10.94
CA THR A 3 -20.23 7.07 -10.72
C THR A 3 -18.84 7.71 -10.97
N THR A 4 -18.75 8.70 -11.87
CA THR A 4 -17.50 9.43 -12.15
C THR A 4 -17.10 10.37 -11.00
N ARG A 5 -18.09 10.86 -10.22
CA ARG A 5 -17.82 11.70 -9.04
C ARG A 5 -17.16 10.89 -7.92
N HIS A 6 -17.65 9.68 -7.65
CA HIS A 6 -17.08 8.82 -6.60
C HIS A 6 -15.67 8.29 -6.91
N LEU A 7 -15.35 8.03 -8.18
CA LEU A 7 -13.99 7.68 -8.60
C LEU A 7 -13.02 8.85 -8.50
N THR A 8 -13.50 10.07 -8.79
CA THR A 8 -12.74 11.30 -8.57
C THR A 8 -12.57 11.56 -7.07
N GLU A 9 -13.58 11.28 -6.25
CA GLU A 9 -13.56 11.42 -4.79
C GLU A 9 -12.64 10.41 -4.11
N ALA A 10 -12.62 9.14 -4.52
CA ALA A 10 -11.71 8.14 -3.94
C ALA A 10 -10.24 8.40 -4.30
N LYS A 11 -9.97 8.79 -5.55
CA LYS A 11 -8.64 9.22 -5.99
C LYS A 11 -8.23 10.53 -5.30
N ARG A 12 -9.17 11.47 -5.14
CA ARG A 12 -8.97 12.67 -4.32
C ARG A 12 -8.79 12.35 -2.85
N LEU A 13 -9.49 11.38 -2.26
CA LEU A 13 -9.36 10.96 -0.87
C LEU A 13 -7.99 10.33 -0.65
N CYS A 14 -7.50 9.47 -1.54
CA CYS A 14 -6.14 8.93 -1.42
C CYS A 14 -5.06 10.04 -1.48
N VAL A 15 -5.20 11.00 -2.39
CA VAL A 15 -4.29 12.16 -2.52
C VAL A 15 -4.47 13.17 -1.37
N HIS A 16 -5.71 13.38 -0.91
CA HIS A 16 -6.10 14.30 0.15
C HIS A 16 -5.71 13.77 1.52
N GLU A 17 -5.87 12.46 1.79
CA GLU A 17 -5.39 11.81 3.00
C GLU A 17 -3.85 11.78 3.02
N TRP A 18 -3.18 11.59 1.87
CA TRP A 18 -1.73 11.81 1.77
C TRP A 18 -1.32 13.26 2.03
N SER A 19 -2.10 14.24 1.58
CA SER A 19 -1.83 15.66 1.81
C SER A 19 -2.16 16.10 3.25
N LYS A 20 -3.24 15.58 3.85
CA LYS A 20 -3.67 15.83 5.24
C LYS A 20 -2.77 15.15 6.26
N ALA A 21 -2.17 14.01 5.92
CA ALA A 21 -1.23 13.33 6.79
C ALA A 21 0.02 14.17 7.08
N SER A 22 0.23 15.31 6.40
CA SER A 22 1.36 16.24 6.63
C SER A 22 2.72 15.55 6.69
N ARG A 23 2.82 14.38 6.06
CA ARG A 23 4.09 13.69 5.82
C ARG A 23 4.50 14.12 4.44
N HIS A 24 5.12 15.31 4.40
CA HIS A 24 5.90 15.69 3.24
C HIS A 24 6.94 14.58 3.07
N VAL A 25 6.75 13.72 2.08
CA VAL A 25 7.83 12.84 1.64
C VAL A 25 8.79 13.76 0.91
N GLY A 26 9.68 14.40 1.67
CA GLY A 26 10.67 15.31 1.10
C GLY A 26 11.64 14.51 0.24
N ASP A 27 12.13 13.41 0.82
CA ASP A 27 12.94 12.43 0.13
C ASP A 27 12.40 11.02 0.43
N LEU A 28 11.74 10.42 -0.57
CA LEU A 28 11.20 9.06 -0.51
C LEU A 28 12.25 8.03 -0.07
N PHE A 29 13.52 8.26 -0.38
CA PHE A 29 14.61 7.36 -0.03
C PHE A 29 15.02 7.47 1.43
N GLU A 30 14.77 8.60 2.09
CA GLU A 30 15.02 8.82 3.51
C GLU A 30 13.78 8.48 4.36
N ASP A 31 12.61 8.90 3.90
CA ASP A 31 11.36 8.80 4.66
C ASP A 31 10.82 7.36 4.79
N LEU A 32 11.33 6.41 4.01
CA LEU A 32 10.93 5.00 4.09
C LEU A 32 11.91 4.14 4.92
N ARG A 33 13.08 4.66 5.27
CA ARG A 33 14.18 3.86 5.86
C ARG A 33 13.85 3.31 7.22
N ASP A 34 13.07 4.03 8.01
CA ASP A 34 12.68 3.61 9.36
C ASP A 34 11.54 2.56 9.38
N GLY A 35 10.95 2.28 8.20
CA GLY A 35 9.85 1.35 7.99
C GLY A 35 8.47 1.85 8.47
N HIS A 36 8.36 2.96 9.20
CA HIS A 36 7.08 3.42 9.74
C HIS A 36 6.10 3.85 8.64
N ASN A 37 6.60 4.57 7.64
CA ASN A 37 5.79 5.01 6.51
C ASN A 37 5.37 3.84 5.60
N LEU A 38 6.24 2.84 5.41
CA LEU A 38 5.88 1.61 4.69
C LEU A 38 4.76 0.85 5.40
N ILE A 39 4.86 0.66 6.71
CA ILE A 39 3.81 -0.01 7.48
C ILE A 39 2.50 0.79 7.38
N SER A 40 2.53 2.12 7.58
CA SER A 40 1.32 2.96 7.46
C SER A 40 0.66 2.86 6.09
N LEU A 41 1.46 2.85 5.02
CA LEU A 41 0.95 2.68 3.67
C LEU A 41 0.24 1.34 3.49
N LEU A 42 0.83 0.25 4.00
CA LEU A 42 0.24 -1.09 3.89
C LEU A 42 -1.04 -1.21 4.71
N GLU A 43 -1.11 -0.62 5.89
CA GLU A 43 -2.34 -0.59 6.70
C GLU A 43 -3.47 0.13 5.97
N VAL A 44 -3.19 1.29 5.37
CA VAL A 44 -4.19 2.07 4.60
C VAL A 44 -4.67 1.30 3.37
N LEU A 45 -3.76 0.65 2.63
CA LEU A 45 -4.11 -0.07 1.40
C LEU A 45 -4.82 -1.40 1.66
N SER A 46 -4.50 -2.08 2.76
CA SER A 46 -5.06 -3.40 3.07
C SER A 46 -6.25 -3.37 4.03
N GLY A 47 -6.38 -2.30 4.84
CA GLY A 47 -7.34 -2.24 5.94
C GLY A 47 -6.94 -3.09 7.15
N GLU A 48 -5.74 -3.67 7.17
CA GLU A 48 -5.23 -4.49 8.29
C GLU A 48 -4.25 -3.71 9.16
N HIS A 49 -4.24 -3.99 10.45
CA HIS A 49 -3.30 -3.37 11.39
C HIS A 49 -2.01 -4.20 11.48
N LEU A 50 -0.85 -3.55 11.42
CA LEU A 50 0.45 -4.20 11.44
C LEU A 50 1.23 -3.84 12.73
N PRO A 51 2.03 -4.79 13.27
CA PRO A 51 2.91 -4.50 14.39
C PRO A 51 4.02 -3.51 14.01
N ARG A 52 4.52 -2.75 15.00
CA ARG A 52 5.57 -1.74 14.85
C ARG A 52 6.52 -1.80 16.04
N GLU A 53 7.81 -1.94 15.74
CA GLU A 53 8.87 -1.78 16.73
C GLU A 53 9.08 -0.31 17.05
N ARG A 54 9.29 -0.03 18.33
CA ARG A 54 9.53 1.32 18.84
C ARG A 54 11.02 1.51 19.06
N GLY A 55 11.61 2.49 18.40
CA GLY A 55 13.01 2.84 18.62
C GLY A 55 13.64 3.47 17.39
N ARG A 56 14.80 4.11 17.57
CA ARG A 56 15.51 4.84 16.51
C ARG A 56 16.80 4.18 16.06
N MET A 57 17.20 3.08 16.69
CA MET A 57 18.38 2.33 16.26
C MET A 57 18.12 1.58 14.95
N ARG A 58 19.15 1.39 14.13
CA ARG A 58 19.08 0.65 12.85
C ARG A 58 18.44 -0.72 12.98
N PHE A 59 18.64 -1.42 14.10
CA PHE A 59 17.97 -2.68 14.38
C PHE A 59 16.43 -2.56 14.34
N HIS A 60 15.84 -1.54 14.96
CA HIS A 60 14.39 -1.33 14.93
C HIS A 60 13.89 -0.98 13.53
N MET A 61 14.67 -0.18 12.79
CA MET A 61 14.37 0.15 11.38
C MET A 61 14.31 -1.11 10.53
N LEU A 62 15.30 -2.00 10.66
CA LEU A 62 15.32 -3.29 9.97
C LEU A 62 14.12 -4.15 10.33
N GLN A 63 13.75 -4.22 11.62
CA GLN A 63 12.57 -4.98 12.05
C GLN A 63 11.28 -4.41 11.42
N ASN A 64 11.09 -3.09 11.46
CA ASN A 64 9.93 -2.44 10.86
C ASN A 64 9.83 -2.67 9.35
N VAL A 65 10.92 -2.50 8.62
CA VAL A 65 10.96 -2.80 7.18
C VAL A 65 10.70 -4.29 6.95
N GLN A 66 11.33 -5.17 7.73
CA GLN A 66 11.17 -6.62 7.56
C GLN A 66 9.73 -7.05 7.76
N MET A 67 9.03 -6.52 8.77
CA MET A 67 7.60 -6.76 8.98
C MET A 67 6.75 -6.32 7.78
N ALA A 68 7.05 -5.17 7.17
CA ALA A 68 6.36 -4.72 5.96
C ALA A 68 6.61 -5.67 4.77
N LEU A 69 7.85 -6.14 4.56
CA LEU A 69 8.18 -7.10 3.50
C LEU A 69 7.52 -8.46 3.72
N ASP A 70 7.46 -8.94 4.97
CA ASP A 70 6.81 -10.20 5.30
C ASP A 70 5.30 -10.14 5.15
N PHE A 71 4.67 -9.01 5.47
CA PHE A 71 3.27 -8.78 5.17
C PHE A 71 2.99 -8.89 3.66
N LEU A 72 3.82 -8.28 2.82
CA LEU A 72 3.69 -8.39 1.35
C LEU A 72 3.80 -9.84 0.88
N ARG A 73 4.77 -10.60 1.43
CA ARG A 73 4.93 -12.04 1.12
C ARG A 73 3.74 -12.87 1.59
N TYR A 74 3.19 -12.56 2.77
CA TYR A 74 1.98 -13.18 3.29
C TYR A 74 0.78 -12.96 2.35
N LYS A 75 0.65 -11.74 1.79
CA LYS A 75 -0.30 -11.39 0.72
C LYS A 75 0.02 -11.99 -0.66
N LYS A 76 1.01 -12.89 -0.74
CA LYS A 76 1.48 -13.56 -1.97
C LYS A 76 2.05 -12.60 -3.02
N ILE A 77 2.51 -11.43 -2.60
CA ILE A 77 3.19 -10.47 -3.46
C ILE A 77 4.67 -10.89 -3.56
N LYS A 78 5.16 -11.06 -4.79
CA LYS A 78 6.54 -11.48 -5.05
C LYS A 78 7.47 -10.27 -4.97
N LEU A 79 8.42 -10.33 -4.04
CA LEU A 79 9.49 -9.35 -3.90
C LEU A 79 10.77 -9.93 -4.53
N VAL A 80 11.18 -9.40 -5.69
CA VAL A 80 12.37 -9.90 -6.39
C VAL A 80 13.60 -9.15 -5.91
N ASN A 81 14.45 -9.83 -5.15
CA ASN A 81 15.75 -9.32 -4.70
C ASN A 81 15.65 -8.01 -3.89
N ILE A 82 14.62 -7.88 -3.05
CA ILE A 82 14.46 -6.76 -2.11
C ILE A 82 14.59 -7.31 -0.70
N ARG A 83 15.57 -6.81 0.05
CA ARG A 83 15.78 -7.10 1.47
C ARG A 83 15.52 -5.88 2.32
N ALA A 84 15.40 -6.08 3.63
CA ALA A 84 15.18 -4.97 4.55
C ALA A 84 16.37 -4.01 4.60
N GLU A 85 17.59 -4.53 4.52
CA GLU A 85 18.82 -3.73 4.51
C GLU A 85 18.85 -2.76 3.33
N ASP A 86 18.40 -3.19 2.15
CA ASP A 86 18.38 -2.35 0.95
C ASP A 86 17.52 -1.09 1.14
N ILE A 87 16.41 -1.23 1.86
CA ILE A 87 15.48 -0.13 2.13
C ILE A 87 16.01 0.74 3.27
N VAL A 88 16.50 0.14 4.36
CA VAL A 88 17.08 0.87 5.50
C VAL A 88 18.33 1.65 5.10
N ASP A 89 19.11 1.14 4.15
CA ASP A 89 20.30 1.81 3.64
C ASP A 89 19.98 2.79 2.49
N GLY A 90 18.70 2.90 2.10
CA GLY A 90 18.20 3.92 1.17
C GLY A 90 18.50 3.64 -0.31
N ASN A 91 18.63 2.37 -0.73
CA ASN A 91 18.92 2.02 -2.12
C ASN A 91 17.82 2.52 -3.08
N PRO A 92 18.08 3.52 -3.94
CA PRO A 92 17.00 4.17 -4.69
C PRO A 92 16.27 3.23 -5.65
N LYS A 93 17.02 2.32 -6.31
CA LYS A 93 16.46 1.38 -7.27
C LYS A 93 15.53 0.37 -6.61
N LEU A 94 15.94 -0.17 -5.46
CA LEU A 94 15.16 -1.18 -4.75
C LEU A 94 13.99 -0.56 -4.00
N THR A 95 14.14 0.65 -3.44
CA THR A 95 13.04 1.43 -2.86
C THR A 95 11.97 1.75 -3.90
N LEU A 96 12.34 2.21 -5.10
CA LEU A 96 11.37 2.43 -6.18
C LEU A 96 10.71 1.13 -6.63
N GLY A 97 11.47 0.04 -6.74
CA GLY A 97 10.94 -1.28 -7.08
C GLY A 97 9.90 -1.78 -6.06
N LEU A 98 10.14 -1.54 -4.77
CA LEU A 98 9.20 -1.85 -3.69
C LEU A 98 7.91 -1.04 -3.82
N ILE A 99 8.02 0.28 -3.94
CA ILE A 99 6.84 1.16 -4.07
C ILE A 99 6.04 0.83 -5.33
N TRP A 100 6.71 0.59 -6.45
CA TRP A 100 6.06 0.14 -7.69
C TRP A 100 5.29 -1.17 -7.48
N THR A 101 5.90 -2.15 -6.81
CA THR A 101 5.27 -3.44 -6.51
C THR A 101 4.00 -3.27 -5.67
N ILE A 102 4.05 -2.41 -4.65
CA ILE A 102 2.89 -2.09 -3.79
C ILE A 102 1.78 -1.42 -4.62
N ILE A 103 2.10 -0.37 -5.38
CA ILE A 103 1.13 0.35 -6.21
C ILE A 103 0.46 -0.60 -7.21
N LEU A 104 1.25 -1.39 -7.94
CA LEU A 104 0.75 -2.29 -8.96
C LEU A 104 -0.24 -3.32 -8.36
N HIS A 105 0.11 -3.93 -7.23
CA HIS A 105 -0.73 -4.96 -6.63
C HIS A 105 -2.08 -4.41 -6.15
N PHE A 106 -2.07 -3.33 -5.38
CA PHE A 106 -3.29 -2.79 -4.77
C PHE A 106 -4.18 -2.06 -5.80
N GLN A 107 -3.59 -1.40 -6.79
CA GLN A 107 -4.36 -0.78 -7.87
C GLN A 107 -5.06 -1.83 -8.75
N VAL A 108 -4.34 -2.88 -9.17
CA VAL A 108 -4.92 -3.94 -10.00
C VAL A 108 -6.00 -4.71 -9.24
N SER A 109 -5.75 -5.03 -7.96
CA SER A 109 -6.75 -5.70 -7.11
C SER A 109 -8.01 -4.87 -6.93
N TYR A 110 -7.88 -3.54 -6.77
CA TYR A 110 -9.02 -2.63 -6.69
C TYR A 110 -9.88 -2.69 -7.96
N PHE A 111 -9.27 -2.65 -9.15
CA PHE A 111 -10.01 -2.76 -10.40
C PHE A 111 -10.76 -4.10 -10.49
N TYR A 112 -10.09 -5.23 -10.26
CA TYR A 112 -10.74 -6.54 -10.33
C TYR A 112 -11.90 -6.68 -9.34
N HIS A 113 -11.71 -6.23 -8.10
CA HIS A 113 -12.78 -6.27 -7.10
C HIS A 113 -13.97 -5.41 -7.53
N HIS A 114 -13.73 -4.20 -8.04
CA HIS A 114 -14.78 -3.32 -8.52
C HIS A 114 -15.53 -3.92 -9.72
N TYR A 115 -14.82 -4.46 -10.70
CA TYR A 115 -15.44 -5.13 -11.84
C TYR A 115 -16.25 -6.34 -11.39
N TYR A 116 -15.68 -7.23 -10.58
CA TYR A 116 -16.37 -8.43 -10.09
C TYR A 116 -17.61 -8.09 -9.27
N TYR A 117 -17.53 -7.11 -8.36
CA TYR A 117 -18.67 -6.62 -7.59
C TYR A 117 -19.73 -5.98 -8.50
N TYR A 118 -19.33 -5.20 -9.51
CA TYR A 118 -20.26 -4.66 -10.51
C TYR A 118 -20.96 -5.76 -11.31
N TYR A 119 -20.22 -6.77 -11.77
CA TYR A 119 -20.77 -7.93 -12.48
C TYR A 119 -21.70 -8.76 -11.60
N LEU A 120 -21.31 -9.04 -10.35
CA LEU A 120 -22.16 -9.73 -9.37
C LEU A 120 -23.44 -8.94 -9.09
N ARG A 121 -23.33 -7.62 -8.86
CA ARG A 121 -24.50 -6.76 -8.61
C ARG A 121 -25.42 -6.70 -9.83
N LEU A 122 -24.86 -6.61 -11.03
CA LEU A 122 -25.62 -6.68 -12.27
C LEU A 122 -26.28 -8.06 -12.45
N PHE A 123 -25.57 -9.14 -12.12
CA PHE A 123 -26.10 -10.49 -12.14
C PHE A 123 -27.27 -10.64 -11.14
N MET A 124 -27.10 -10.28 -9.88
CA MET A 124 -28.20 -10.34 -8.89
C MET A 124 -29.41 -9.49 -9.31
N TYR A 125 -29.19 -8.33 -9.94
CA TYR A 125 -30.25 -7.50 -10.50
C TYR A 125 -30.96 -8.15 -11.69
N ILE A 126 -30.23 -8.83 -12.58
CA ILE A 126 -30.83 -9.53 -13.73
C ILE A 126 -31.65 -10.75 -13.27
N TYR A 127 -31.20 -11.43 -12.21
CA TYR A 127 -31.79 -12.70 -11.76
C TYR A 127 -32.76 -12.56 -10.58
N ASP A 128 -33.13 -11.35 -10.16
CA ASP A 128 -34.06 -11.05 -9.06
C ASP A 128 -33.80 -11.86 -7.77
N LEU A 129 -32.51 -12.15 -7.50
CA LEU A 129 -32.07 -12.78 -6.26
C LEU A 129 -31.80 -11.66 -5.24
N ASN A 130 -32.83 -11.22 -4.50
CA ASN A 130 -32.68 -10.36 -3.32
C ASN A 130 -33.16 -11.07 -2.06
#